data_AF-A0A8S3G8G1-F1
#
_entry.id   AF-A0A8S3G8G1-F1
#
_cell.length_a   1.000
_cell.length_b   1.000
_cell.length_c   1.000
_cell.angle_alpha   90.00
_cell.angle_beta   90.00
_cell.angle_gamma   90.00
#
_symmetry.space_group_name_H-M   'P 1'
#
loop_
_entity.id
_entity.type
_entity.pdbx_description
1 polymer ?
#
loop_
_entity_poly.entity_id
_entity_poly.type
_entity_poly.pdbx_seq_one_letter_code
_entity_poly.pdbx_strand_id
1 'polypeptide(L)'
;IIGTPCSLITSTFVTEGKLEITNRYIYFFDSTPQKACQNDFKYPLSWLQDVQLRRYNLRPSALEFFLLNQTNFLVNFDKKLRRQIYQKIMSLKLPGMKSVFSNLSMSMTPQGILKESKLTEKWVTREISNFDYLMMLNAIAGRTFNDLNQYPIFPWILKDYTSDVLNINDPNIFRDFSKPIGIQNPKHIEDVRLKYESFDDPTGLMKKFHYGTHYSNAASVMHYLIRMEPFTTLHIQLQSGKFDIADRQFHSFQSAWLNIMDSPNEVKELIPEFFYLSEFLVNSNKFDLGKLQISNQILNDVQLPP
;
A
#
# COMPACT_ATOMS: atom_id res chain seq x y z
N ILE A 1 -31.92 -10.31 0.70
CA ILE A 1 -30.74 -11.20 0.76
C ILE A 1 -29.98 -11.07 -0.55
N ILE A 2 -28.65 -10.97 -0.52
CA ILE A 2 -27.73 -11.01 -1.66
C ILE A 2 -26.84 -12.21 -1.41
N GLY A 3 -26.62 -13.06 -2.40
CA GLY A 3 -25.61 -14.11 -2.35
C GLY A 3 -24.90 -14.15 -3.69
N THR A 4 -23.58 -14.00 -3.71
CA THR A 4 -22.82 -13.83 -4.95
C THR A 4 -21.42 -14.43 -4.85
N PRO A 5 -20.95 -15.12 -5.91
CA PRO A 5 -19.55 -15.53 -5.99
C PRO A 5 -18.61 -14.33 -5.99
N CYS A 6 -17.47 -14.46 -5.33
CA CYS A 6 -16.48 -13.40 -5.21
C CYS A 6 -15.12 -13.95 -4.75
N SER A 7 -14.09 -13.12 -4.85
CA SER A 7 -12.77 -13.41 -4.29
C SER A 7 -12.51 -12.49 -3.10
N LEU A 8 -12.24 -13.05 -1.91
CA LEU A 8 -11.71 -12.30 -0.77
C LEU A 8 -10.23 -12.01 -1.02
N ILE A 9 -9.85 -10.74 -0.93
CA ILE A 9 -8.47 -10.29 -1.15
C ILE A 9 -7.88 -9.90 0.20
N THR A 10 -6.75 -10.51 0.53
CA THR A 10 -5.94 -10.20 1.71
C THR A 10 -4.50 -9.92 1.28
N SER A 11 -3.70 -9.36 2.18
CA SER A 11 -2.28 -9.13 1.92
C SER A 11 -1.51 -10.42 1.60
N THR A 12 -2.03 -11.56 2.06
CA THR A 12 -1.39 -12.87 1.93
C THR A 12 -1.95 -13.74 0.80
N PHE A 13 -3.27 -13.76 0.62
CA PHE A 13 -3.94 -14.72 -0.26
C PHE A 13 -5.16 -14.12 -0.94
N VAL A 14 -5.51 -14.72 -2.07
CA VAL A 14 -6.80 -14.53 -2.75
C VAL A 14 -7.61 -15.80 -2.55
N THR A 15 -8.75 -15.68 -1.90
CA THR A 15 -9.62 -16.82 -1.56
C THR A 15 -10.91 -16.74 -2.33
N GLU A 16 -11.18 -17.73 -3.19
CA GLU A 16 -12.44 -17.85 -3.91
C GLU A 16 -13.55 -18.29 -2.96
N GLY A 17 -14.71 -17.65 -3.05
CA GLY A 17 -15.80 -17.90 -2.14
C GLY A 17 -17.11 -17.25 -2.53
N LYS A 18 -18.01 -17.13 -1.55
CA LYS A 18 -19.33 -16.53 -1.72
C LYS A 18 -19.58 -15.51 -0.62
N LEU A 19 -19.89 -14.28 -1.01
CA LEU A 19 -20.37 -13.24 -0.09
C LEU A 19 -21.88 -13.30 0.00
N GLU A 20 -22.42 -13.38 1.21
CA GLU A 20 -23.85 -13.30 1.48
C GLU A 20 -24.19 -12.16 2.43
N ILE A 21 -25.13 -11.30 2.03
CA ILE A 21 -25.63 -10.19 2.83
C ILE A 21 -27.11 -10.41 3.11
N THR A 22 -27.43 -10.65 4.38
CA THR A 22 -28.80 -10.77 4.90
C THR A 22 -29.28 -9.43 5.47
N ASN A 23 -30.43 -9.39 6.13
CA ASN A 23 -30.87 -8.20 6.86
C ASN A 23 -30.18 -8.02 8.22
N ARG A 24 -29.43 -9.02 8.70
CA ARG A 24 -28.79 -9.02 10.03
C ARG A 24 -27.29 -9.20 10.00
N TYR A 25 -26.76 -9.89 8.99
CA TYR A 25 -25.37 -10.33 8.94
C TYR A 25 -24.80 -10.25 7.52
N ILE A 26 -23.49 -10.05 7.47
CA ILE A 26 -22.61 -10.23 6.31
C ILE A 26 -21.81 -11.52 6.56
N TYR A 27 -21.81 -12.41 5.58
CA TYR A 27 -21.07 -13.67 5.59
C TYR A 27 -20.13 -13.74 4.41
N PHE A 28 -18.97 -14.36 4.62
CA PHE A 28 -18.15 -14.90 3.55
C PHE A 28 -17.93 -16.38 3.80
N PHE A 29 -18.13 -17.19 2.76
CA PHE A 29 -17.91 -18.62 2.77
C PHE A 29 -16.78 -18.98 1.80
N ASP A 30 -15.69 -19.50 2.34
CA ASP A 30 -14.54 -20.01 1.61
C ASP A 30 -14.94 -21.26 0.82
N SER A 31 -14.76 -21.21 -0.49
CA SER A 31 -15.11 -22.31 -1.41
C SER A 31 -13.87 -23.09 -1.89
N THR A 32 -12.69 -22.86 -1.30
CA THR A 32 -11.46 -23.56 -1.71
C THR A 32 -11.50 -25.04 -1.30
N PRO A 33 -11.30 -25.99 -2.24
CA PRO A 33 -11.52 -27.42 -1.97
C PRO A 33 -10.63 -28.04 -0.88
N GLN A 34 -9.44 -27.48 -0.66
CA GLN A 34 -8.40 -28.03 0.21
C GLN A 34 -8.30 -27.32 1.57
N LYS A 35 -8.99 -26.18 1.75
CA LYS A 35 -8.96 -25.34 2.95
C LYS A 35 -10.36 -24.83 3.33
N ALA A 36 -11.39 -25.59 2.99
CA ALA A 36 -12.79 -25.21 3.18
C ALA A 36 -13.01 -24.69 4.61
N CYS A 37 -13.68 -23.53 4.70
CA CYS A 37 -14.00 -22.80 5.93
C CYS A 37 -12.84 -22.13 6.69
N GLN A 38 -11.58 -22.19 6.22
CA GLN A 38 -10.46 -21.56 6.95
C GLN A 38 -10.62 -20.03 7.03
N ASN A 39 -11.16 -19.42 5.98
CA ASN A 39 -11.31 -17.97 5.87
C ASN A 39 -12.76 -17.50 6.03
N ASP A 40 -13.64 -18.36 6.54
CA ASP A 40 -15.04 -17.99 6.78
C ASP A 40 -15.14 -16.88 7.81
N PHE A 41 -16.04 -15.94 7.57
CA PHE A 41 -16.37 -14.93 8.58
C PHE A 41 -17.86 -14.60 8.58
N LYS A 42 -18.29 -14.08 9.74
CA LYS A 42 -19.65 -13.60 9.97
C LYS A 42 -19.58 -12.33 10.80
N TYR A 43 -20.11 -11.23 10.25
CA TYR A 43 -20.21 -9.95 10.94
C TYR A 43 -21.66 -9.46 11.01
N PRO A 44 -22.08 -8.83 12.12
CA PRO A 44 -23.35 -8.13 12.16
C PRO A 44 -23.41 -7.03 11.09
N LEU A 45 -24.49 -6.97 10.31
CA LEU A 45 -24.69 -5.92 9.32
C LEU A 45 -24.74 -4.53 9.97
N SER A 46 -25.22 -4.46 11.22
CA SER A 46 -25.23 -3.23 12.02
C SER A 46 -23.84 -2.66 12.30
N TRP A 47 -22.77 -3.47 12.15
CA TRP A 47 -21.40 -3.00 12.30
C TRP A 47 -20.87 -2.30 11.05
N LEU A 48 -21.54 -2.42 9.90
CA LEU A 48 -21.08 -1.80 8.66
C LEU A 48 -21.12 -0.28 8.76
N GLN A 49 -19.96 0.36 8.69
CA GLN A 49 -19.79 1.82 8.75
C GLN A 49 -19.57 2.45 7.38
N ASP A 50 -18.87 1.75 6.49
CA ASP A 50 -18.61 2.24 5.14
C ASP A 50 -18.42 1.10 4.14
N VAL A 51 -18.72 1.40 2.88
CA VAL A 51 -18.36 0.56 1.74
C VAL A 51 -17.76 1.45 0.68
N GLN A 52 -16.53 1.15 0.27
CA GLN A 52 -15.81 1.97 -0.69
C GLN A 52 -15.58 1.21 -2.00
N LEU A 53 -15.78 1.91 -3.12
CA LEU A 53 -15.50 1.39 -4.44
C LEU A 53 -13.99 1.25 -4.64
N ARG A 54 -13.52 0.03 -4.96
CA ARG A 54 -12.10 -0.25 -5.16
C ARG A 54 -11.80 -0.81 -6.54
N ARG A 55 -10.51 -0.79 -6.88
CA ARG A 55 -9.96 -1.49 -8.03
C ARG A 55 -9.21 -2.73 -7.56
N TYR A 56 -9.21 -3.76 -8.38
CA TYR A 56 -8.36 -4.93 -8.22
C TYR A 56 -7.75 -5.26 -9.58
N ASN A 57 -6.43 -5.39 -9.65
CA ASN A 57 -5.68 -5.48 -10.93
C ASN A 57 -6.08 -4.37 -11.92
N LEU A 58 -6.17 -3.13 -11.42
CA LEU A 58 -6.60 -1.93 -12.15
C LEU A 58 -8.06 -1.96 -12.68
N ARG A 59 -8.82 -3.02 -12.43
CA ARG A 59 -10.22 -3.14 -12.85
C ARG A 59 -11.14 -2.62 -11.76
N PRO A 60 -12.16 -1.79 -12.07
CA PRO A 60 -13.14 -1.31 -11.09
C PRO A 60 -14.14 -2.42 -10.75
N SER A 61 -13.68 -3.43 -10.02
CA SER A 61 -14.37 -4.69 -9.77
C SER A 61 -14.46 -5.07 -8.29
N ALA A 62 -13.80 -4.32 -7.40
CA ALA A 62 -13.77 -4.61 -5.97
C ALA A 62 -14.58 -3.62 -5.13
N LEU A 63 -14.92 -4.05 -3.91
CA LEU A 63 -15.49 -3.27 -2.82
C LEU A 63 -14.69 -3.53 -1.55
N GLU A 64 -14.46 -2.49 -0.76
CA GLU A 64 -13.87 -2.62 0.57
C GLU A 64 -14.90 -2.23 1.63
N PHE A 65 -15.05 -3.07 2.64
CA PHE A 65 -16.03 -2.92 3.70
C PHE A 65 -15.31 -2.52 4.99
N PHE A 66 -15.82 -1.51 5.68
CA PHE A 66 -15.27 -1.01 6.94
C PHE A 66 -16.29 -1.19 8.06
N LEU A 67 -15.87 -1.83 9.14
CA LEU A 67 -16.71 -2.18 10.27
C LEU A 67 -16.40 -1.32 11.50
N LEU A 68 -17.37 -1.27 12.44
CA LEU A 68 -17.30 -0.52 13.70
C LEU A 68 -16.09 -0.86 14.57
N ASN A 69 -15.61 -2.10 14.52
CA ASN A 69 -14.46 -2.58 15.28
C ASN A 69 -13.12 -2.36 14.55
N GLN A 70 -13.09 -1.49 13.54
CA GLN A 70 -11.92 -1.20 12.68
C GLN A 70 -11.48 -2.36 11.77
N THR A 71 -12.14 -3.51 11.85
CA THR A 71 -11.98 -4.56 10.84
C THR A 71 -12.42 -4.03 9.48
N ASN A 72 -11.62 -4.31 8.46
CA ASN A 72 -11.98 -4.07 7.08
C ASN A 72 -11.59 -5.27 6.23
N PHE A 73 -12.28 -5.45 5.11
CA PHE A 73 -12.00 -6.54 4.18
C PHE A 73 -12.30 -6.13 2.74
N LEU A 74 -11.46 -6.59 1.81
CA LEU A 74 -11.54 -6.28 0.39
C LEU A 74 -12.10 -7.48 -0.37
N VAL A 75 -13.14 -7.26 -1.16
CA VAL A 75 -13.79 -8.30 -1.95
C VAL A 75 -13.83 -7.90 -3.41
N ASN A 76 -13.31 -8.76 -4.28
CA ASN A 76 -13.38 -8.63 -5.73
C ASN A 76 -14.57 -9.41 -6.31
N PHE A 77 -15.25 -8.82 -7.30
CA PHE A 77 -16.40 -9.42 -7.98
C PHE A 77 -16.27 -9.26 -9.49
N ASP A 78 -17.21 -9.80 -10.26
CA ASP A 78 -17.44 -9.29 -11.61
C ASP A 78 -17.91 -7.83 -11.59
N LYS A 79 -17.48 -7.04 -12.58
CA LYS A 79 -17.79 -5.59 -12.68
C LYS A 79 -19.30 -5.29 -12.64
N LYS A 80 -20.14 -6.16 -13.23
CA LYS A 80 -21.60 -6.01 -13.20
C LYS A 80 -22.16 -6.27 -11.80
N LEU A 81 -21.73 -7.36 -11.16
CA LEU A 81 -22.16 -7.76 -9.81
C LEU A 81 -21.75 -6.72 -8.77
N ARG A 82 -20.50 -6.25 -8.81
CA ARG A 82 -19.98 -5.20 -7.91
C ARG A 82 -20.92 -3.99 -7.82
N ARG A 83 -21.42 -3.51 -8.97
CA ARG A 83 -22.33 -2.36 -9.03
C ARG A 83 -23.69 -2.66 -8.39
N GLN A 84 -24.26 -3.83 -8.70
CA GLN A 84 -25.56 -4.25 -8.15
C GLN A 84 -25.50 -4.41 -6.63
N ILE A 85 -24.43 -5.03 -6.12
CA ILE A 85 -24.21 -5.22 -4.68
C ILE A 85 -24.10 -3.86 -4.00
N TYR A 86 -23.24 -2.98 -4.52
CA TYR A 86 -23.05 -1.65 -3.96
C TYR A 86 -24.36 -0.86 -3.88
N GLN A 87 -25.10 -0.78 -4.99
CA GLN A 87 -26.39 -0.08 -5.05
C GLN A 87 -27.40 -0.66 -4.04
N LYS A 88 -27.43 -1.98 -3.89
CA LYS A 88 -28.33 -2.64 -2.95
C LYS A 88 -27.93 -2.44 -1.50
N ILE A 89 -26.64 -2.31 -1.17
CA ILE A 89 -26.21 -1.95 0.19
C ILE A 89 -26.59 -0.50 0.49
N MET A 90 -26.31 0.43 -0.44
CA MET A 90 -26.66 1.84 -0.25
C MET A 90 -28.17 2.04 -0.06
N SER A 91 -29.00 1.25 -0.74
CA SER A 91 -30.46 1.35 -0.59
C SER A 91 -30.99 0.85 0.76
N LEU A 92 -30.20 0.10 1.54
CA LEU A 92 -30.59 -0.32 2.89
C LEU A 92 -30.59 0.83 3.90
N LYS A 93 -29.95 1.97 3.59
CA LYS A 93 -29.89 3.17 4.45
C LYS A 93 -29.55 2.81 5.90
N LEU A 94 -28.49 2.03 6.09
CA LEU A 94 -28.12 1.52 7.41
C LEU A 94 -27.75 2.69 8.35
N PRO A 95 -28.28 2.73 9.60
CA PRO A 95 -28.00 3.83 10.53
C PRO A 95 -26.51 4.04 10.86
N GLY A 96 -25.71 2.98 10.79
CA GLY A 96 -24.26 3.01 11.02
C GLY A 96 -23.45 3.57 9.85
N MET A 97 -24.02 3.61 8.65
CA MET A 97 -23.36 4.12 7.44
C MET A 97 -23.44 5.64 7.36
N LYS A 98 -22.54 6.31 8.07
CA LYS A 98 -22.44 7.78 8.10
C LYS A 98 -21.31 8.34 7.24
N SER A 99 -20.57 7.47 6.53
CA SER A 99 -19.41 7.91 5.77
C SER A 99 -19.81 8.83 4.62
N VAL A 100 -19.18 10.02 4.60
CA VAL A 100 -19.29 10.96 3.49
C VAL A 100 -18.74 10.32 2.20
N PHE A 101 -17.75 9.43 2.31
CA PHE A 101 -17.09 8.82 1.16
C PHE A 101 -17.99 7.88 0.36
N SER A 102 -18.79 7.02 1.01
CA SER A 102 -19.72 6.13 0.29
C SER A 102 -20.80 6.90 -0.45
N ASN A 103 -21.32 7.97 0.17
CA ASN A 103 -22.31 8.84 -0.47
C ASN A 103 -21.75 9.56 -1.70
N LEU A 104 -20.49 10.00 -1.66
CA LEU A 104 -19.83 10.69 -2.78
C LEU A 104 -19.33 9.74 -3.88
N SER A 105 -18.99 8.48 -3.56
CA SER A 105 -18.21 7.62 -4.47
C SER A 105 -18.96 7.10 -5.70
N MET A 106 -20.30 7.08 -5.71
CA MET A 106 -21.09 6.45 -6.78
C MET A 106 -20.88 7.02 -8.18
N SER A 107 -20.51 8.29 -8.28
CA SER A 107 -20.44 9.00 -9.56
C SER A 107 -19.25 9.94 -9.68
N MET A 108 -18.39 9.99 -8.67
CA MET A 108 -17.27 10.92 -8.62
C MET A 108 -15.95 10.22 -8.88
N THR A 109 -15.05 10.93 -9.55
CA THR A 109 -13.64 10.54 -9.63
C THR A 109 -12.99 10.75 -8.26
N PRO A 110 -11.84 10.12 -7.95
CA PRO A 110 -11.06 10.41 -6.75
C PRO A 110 -10.81 11.91 -6.53
N GLN A 111 -10.54 12.65 -7.61
CA GLN A 111 -10.38 14.10 -7.57
C GLN A 111 -11.66 14.82 -7.14
N GLY A 112 -12.82 14.37 -7.62
CA GLY A 112 -14.12 14.91 -7.19
C GLY A 112 -14.40 14.64 -5.71
N ILE A 113 -14.13 13.43 -5.23
CA ILE A 113 -14.28 13.06 -3.83
C ILE A 113 -13.41 13.94 -2.93
N LEU A 114 -12.15 14.16 -3.30
CA LEU A 114 -11.23 15.03 -2.55
C LEU A 114 -11.76 16.46 -2.44
N LYS A 115 -12.29 17.00 -3.54
CA LYS A 115 -12.87 18.35 -3.57
C LYS A 115 -14.09 18.48 -2.66
N GLU A 116 -15.05 17.57 -2.77
CA GLU A 116 -16.32 17.64 -2.01
C GLU A 116 -16.15 17.31 -0.52
N SER A 117 -15.16 16.49 -0.17
CA SER A 117 -14.88 16.13 1.22
C SER A 117 -14.24 17.26 2.04
N LYS A 118 -13.82 18.36 1.40
CA LYS A 118 -13.14 19.53 2.03
C LYS A 118 -11.88 19.18 2.82
N LEU A 119 -11.26 18.04 2.54
CA LEU A 119 -10.10 17.58 3.30
C LEU A 119 -8.89 18.49 3.13
N THR A 120 -8.69 19.00 1.92
CA THR A 120 -7.61 19.95 1.65
C THR A 120 -7.79 21.23 2.47
N GLU A 121 -9.02 21.72 2.66
CA GLU A 121 -9.30 22.89 3.50
C GLU A 121 -8.96 22.61 4.96
N LYS A 122 -9.38 21.45 5.49
CA LYS A 122 -9.04 21.00 6.85
C LYS A 122 -7.53 20.88 7.07
N TRP A 123 -6.82 20.35 6.08
CA TRP A 123 -5.37 20.22 6.14
C TRP A 123 -4.67 21.59 6.12
N VAL A 124 -5.08 22.49 5.22
CA VAL A 124 -4.54 23.86 5.12
C VAL A 124 -4.78 24.66 6.40
N THR A 125 -5.95 24.48 7.02
CA THR A 125 -6.33 25.11 8.30
C THR A 125 -5.75 24.39 9.53
N ARG A 126 -4.98 23.31 9.32
CA ARG A 126 -4.33 22.48 10.36
C ARG A 126 -5.31 21.78 11.31
N GLU A 127 -6.55 21.56 10.89
CA GLU A 127 -7.50 20.69 11.59
C GLU A 127 -7.11 19.21 11.52
N ILE A 128 -6.35 18.82 10.48
CA ILE A 128 -5.79 17.48 10.32
C ILE A 128 -4.28 17.56 10.02
N SER A 129 -3.54 16.55 10.47
CA SER A 129 -2.09 16.50 10.28
C SER A 129 -1.70 16.16 8.83
N ASN A 130 -0.42 16.35 8.48
CA ASN A 130 0.12 15.86 7.20
C ASN A 130 -0.06 14.35 7.05
N PHE A 131 0.13 13.59 8.15
CA PHE A 131 -0.02 12.15 8.16
C PHE A 131 -1.46 11.75 7.83
N ASP A 132 -2.44 12.33 8.54
CA ASP A 132 -3.85 12.05 8.33
C ASP A 132 -4.26 12.40 6.90
N TYR A 133 -3.84 13.58 6.42
CA TYR A 133 -4.14 14.01 5.06
C TYR A 133 -3.57 13.05 4.01
N LEU A 134 -2.32 12.61 4.16
CA LEU A 134 -1.71 11.61 3.27
C LEU A 134 -2.44 10.26 3.34
N MET A 135 -2.81 9.78 4.53
CA MET A 135 -3.60 8.57 4.68
C MET A 135 -4.96 8.69 3.96
N MET A 136 -5.62 9.83 4.08
CA MET A 136 -6.90 10.08 3.42
C MET A 136 -6.76 10.18 1.90
N LEU A 137 -5.71 10.82 1.40
CA LEU A 137 -5.39 10.85 -0.04
C LEU A 137 -5.14 9.44 -0.59
N ASN A 138 -4.38 8.61 0.14
CA ASN A 138 -4.16 7.21 -0.22
C ASN A 138 -5.50 6.44 -0.30
N ALA A 139 -6.36 6.59 0.72
CA ALA A 139 -7.67 5.94 0.74
C ALA A 139 -8.58 6.39 -0.43
N ILE A 140 -8.63 7.69 -0.73
CA ILE A 140 -9.41 8.24 -1.86
C ILE A 140 -8.87 7.75 -3.20
N ALA A 141 -7.55 7.61 -3.33
CA ALA A 141 -6.91 7.03 -4.51
C ALA A 141 -7.22 5.53 -4.69
N GLY A 142 -7.79 4.88 -3.67
CA GLY A 142 -8.15 3.47 -3.66
C GLY A 142 -7.05 2.55 -3.14
N ARG A 143 -6.05 3.09 -2.44
CA ARG A 143 -5.00 2.32 -1.78
C ARG A 143 -5.53 1.68 -0.50
N THR A 144 -4.99 0.52 -0.16
CA THR A 144 -5.48 -0.34 0.93
C THR A 144 -4.36 -1.23 1.47
N PHE A 145 -4.45 -1.56 2.75
CA PHE A 145 -3.57 -2.54 3.40
C PHE A 145 -3.90 -4.00 3.01
N ASN A 146 -5.10 -4.25 2.44
CA ASN A 146 -5.52 -5.59 2.02
C ASN A 146 -4.89 -6.05 0.70
N ASP A 147 -4.28 -5.16 -0.08
CA ASP A 147 -3.63 -5.51 -1.35
C ASP A 147 -2.26 -4.83 -1.42
N LEU A 148 -1.19 -5.61 -1.28
CA LEU A 148 0.19 -5.11 -1.27
C LEU A 148 0.59 -4.42 -2.58
N ASN A 149 -0.09 -4.72 -3.70
CA ASN A 149 0.16 -4.04 -4.97
C ASN A 149 -0.46 -2.64 -5.02
N GLN A 150 -1.36 -2.33 -4.09
CA GLN A 150 -2.05 -1.04 -3.95
C GLN A 150 -1.85 -0.46 -2.55
N TYR A 151 -0.72 -0.77 -1.91
CA TYR A 151 -0.41 -0.33 -0.56
C TYR A 151 -0.34 1.20 -0.44
N PRO A 152 -0.68 1.80 0.71
CA PRO A 152 -0.48 3.23 0.93
C PRO A 152 0.99 3.66 0.72
N ILE A 153 1.19 4.90 0.26
CA ILE A 153 2.50 5.46 -0.04
C ILE A 153 2.71 6.72 0.79
N PHE A 154 3.91 6.83 1.34
CA PHE A 154 4.44 8.03 1.96
C PHE A 154 5.74 8.46 1.28
N PRO A 155 6.03 9.76 1.22
CA PRO A 155 7.25 10.21 0.60
C PRO A 155 8.44 10.04 1.54
N TRP A 156 9.63 9.83 0.97
CA TRP A 156 10.87 10.15 1.70
C TRP A 156 10.87 11.63 2.09
N ILE A 157 11.22 11.93 3.35
CA ILE A 157 11.25 13.31 3.87
C ILE A 157 12.68 13.79 4.07
N LEU A 158 13.51 13.00 4.73
CA LEU A 158 14.88 13.36 5.08
C LEU A 158 15.86 12.82 4.03
N LYS A 159 16.97 13.54 3.85
CA LYS A 159 18.14 13.15 3.05
C LYS A 159 19.35 12.78 3.92
N ASP A 160 19.39 13.27 5.15
CA ASP A 160 20.50 13.06 6.06
C ASP A 160 20.19 11.92 7.03
N TYR A 161 20.98 10.85 6.89
CA TYR A 161 20.95 9.66 7.73
C TYR A 161 22.35 9.35 8.29
N THR A 162 23.21 10.37 8.35
CA THR A 162 24.64 10.24 8.67
C THR A 162 25.12 11.17 9.77
N SER A 163 24.46 12.32 9.97
CA SER A 163 24.84 13.26 11.02
C SER A 163 24.43 12.76 12.41
N ASP A 164 25.33 12.92 13.40
CA ASP A 164 25.07 12.62 14.81
C ASP A 164 23.95 13.47 15.43
N VAL A 165 23.71 14.67 14.85
CA VAL A 165 22.64 15.57 15.29
C VAL A 165 21.90 16.08 14.07
N LEU A 166 20.64 15.69 13.95
CA LEU A 166 19.77 16.14 12.86
C LEU A 166 19.26 17.57 13.11
N ASN A 167 19.81 18.54 12.37
CA ASN A 167 19.33 19.93 12.43
C ASN A 167 18.08 20.13 11.55
N ILE A 168 16.90 20.05 12.15
CA ILE A 168 15.61 20.24 11.46
C ILE A 168 15.37 21.65 10.90
N ASN A 169 16.21 22.62 11.25
CA ASN A 169 16.13 23.97 10.70
C ASN A 169 16.95 24.14 9.42
N ASP A 170 17.79 23.16 9.05
CA ASP A 170 18.51 23.18 7.79
C ASP A 170 17.57 22.74 6.64
N PRO A 171 17.24 23.60 5.68
CA PRO A 171 16.40 23.20 4.55
C PRO A 171 17.05 22.11 3.67
N ASN A 172 18.37 21.94 3.71
CA ASN A 172 19.08 21.00 2.86
C ASN A 172 18.89 19.53 3.27
N ILE A 173 18.52 19.27 4.53
CA ILE A 173 18.25 17.90 5.00
C ILE A 173 16.92 17.34 4.50
N PHE A 174 16.07 18.17 3.89
CA PHE A 174 14.76 17.76 3.37
C PHE A 174 14.79 17.42 1.88
N ARG A 175 13.99 16.41 1.50
CA ARG A 175 13.73 16.03 0.11
C ARG A 175 13.12 17.19 -0.67
N ASP A 176 13.54 17.34 -1.93
CA ASP A 176 12.87 18.26 -2.84
C ASP A 176 11.57 17.61 -3.35
N PHE A 177 10.42 17.98 -2.77
CA PHE A 177 9.12 17.44 -3.14
C PHE A 177 8.64 17.86 -4.54
N SER A 178 9.32 18.79 -5.23
CA SER A 178 9.01 19.13 -6.62
C SER A 178 9.47 18.06 -7.62
N LYS A 179 10.30 17.11 -7.16
CA LYS A 179 10.93 16.08 -7.99
C LYS A 179 10.58 14.67 -7.51
N PRO A 180 10.35 13.70 -8.42
CA PRO A 180 10.24 12.29 -8.05
C PRO A 180 11.59 11.73 -7.56
N ILE A 181 11.56 10.53 -6.96
CA ILE A 181 12.76 9.87 -6.39
C ILE A 181 13.89 9.71 -7.42
N GLY A 182 13.59 9.21 -8.62
CA GLY A 182 14.60 8.86 -9.62
C GLY A 182 15.49 10.02 -10.10
N ILE A 183 15.12 11.27 -9.82
CA ILE A 183 15.92 12.46 -10.15
C ILE A 183 16.21 13.36 -8.94
N GLN A 184 16.12 12.82 -7.71
CA GLN A 184 16.61 13.54 -6.53
C GLN A 184 18.12 13.80 -6.63
N ASN A 185 18.87 12.85 -7.20
CA ASN A 185 20.24 13.06 -7.61
C ASN A 185 20.26 13.77 -8.98
N PRO A 186 20.79 15.00 -9.09
CA PRO A 186 20.85 15.72 -10.36
C PRO A 186 21.64 15.00 -11.44
N LYS A 187 22.59 14.11 -11.07
CA LYS A 187 23.36 13.29 -12.01
C LYS A 187 22.47 12.38 -12.86
N HIS A 188 21.32 11.98 -12.34
CA HIS A 188 20.39 11.07 -13.03
C HIS A 188 19.47 11.77 -14.04
N ILE A 189 19.38 13.10 -14.02
CA ILE A 189 18.39 13.83 -14.84
C ILE A 189 18.59 13.54 -16.33
N GLU A 190 19.82 13.70 -16.83
CA GLU A 190 20.12 13.49 -18.24
C GLU A 190 19.96 12.02 -18.64
N ASP A 191 20.42 11.08 -17.80
CA ASP A 191 20.30 9.64 -18.09
C ASP A 191 18.83 9.20 -18.17
N VAL A 192 18.00 9.66 -17.24
CA VAL A 192 16.55 9.37 -17.23
C VAL A 192 15.85 9.99 -18.44
N ARG A 193 16.22 11.22 -18.81
CA ARG A 193 15.69 11.92 -19.99
C ARG A 193 16.07 11.19 -21.28
N LEU A 194 17.36 10.86 -21.44
CA LEU A 194 17.90 10.16 -22.60
C LEU A 194 17.22 8.80 -22.77
N LYS A 195 17.05 8.04 -21.68
CA LYS A 195 16.33 6.75 -21.70
C LYS A 195 14.91 6.88 -22.24
N TYR A 196 14.18 7.93 -21.84
CA TYR A 196 12.84 8.18 -22.36
C TYR A 196 12.88 8.55 -23.85
N GLU A 197 13.78 9.46 -24.23
CA GLU A 197 13.88 9.96 -25.60
C GLU A 197 14.33 8.87 -26.58
N SER A 198 15.31 8.05 -26.20
CA SER A 198 15.86 6.97 -27.02
C SER A 198 15.03 5.69 -27.00
N PHE A 199 14.01 5.59 -26.13
CA PHE A 199 13.15 4.42 -26.10
C PHE A 199 12.35 4.32 -27.40
N ASP A 200 12.56 3.21 -28.10
CA ASP A 200 11.82 2.83 -29.30
C ASP A 200 11.36 1.38 -29.14
N ASP A 201 10.05 1.16 -29.24
CA ASP A 201 9.44 -0.17 -29.18
C ASP A 201 9.02 -0.58 -30.59
N PRO A 202 9.69 -1.57 -31.21
CA PRO A 202 9.38 -2.02 -32.56
C PRO A 202 7.93 -2.49 -32.74
N THR A 203 7.26 -2.88 -31.66
CA THR A 203 5.87 -3.35 -31.70
C THR A 203 4.84 -2.22 -31.57
N GLY A 204 5.25 -1.04 -31.13
CA GLY A 204 4.37 0.10 -30.85
C GLY A 204 3.38 -0.12 -29.69
N LEU A 205 3.52 -1.20 -28.93
CA LEU A 205 2.63 -1.54 -27.81
C LEU A 205 3.00 -0.79 -26.54
N MET A 206 4.30 -0.59 -26.31
CA MET A 206 4.82 0.12 -25.15
C MET A 206 5.04 1.60 -25.48
N LYS A 207 4.41 2.46 -24.68
CA LYS A 207 4.68 3.90 -24.70
C LYS A 207 6.03 4.17 -24.02
N LYS A 208 6.69 5.25 -24.43
CA LYS A 208 7.91 5.76 -23.77
C LYS A 208 7.68 5.96 -22.27
N PHE A 209 8.69 5.64 -21.47
CA PHE A 209 8.65 5.76 -20.01
C PHE A 209 10.03 6.10 -19.46
N HIS A 210 10.06 6.76 -18.29
CA HIS A 210 11.30 7.07 -17.58
C HIS A 210 11.77 5.86 -16.75
N TYR A 211 10.84 5.22 -16.05
CA TYR A 211 11.12 4.15 -15.09
C TYR A 211 10.37 2.88 -15.48
N GLY A 212 11.11 1.76 -15.55
CA GLY A 212 10.53 0.41 -15.72
C GLY A 212 10.16 -0.24 -14.38
N THR A 213 10.55 0.41 -13.28
CA THR A 213 10.23 0.06 -11.90
C THR A 213 9.18 1.03 -11.37
N HIS A 214 8.52 0.66 -10.27
CA HIS A 214 7.45 1.45 -9.68
C HIS A 214 7.78 1.79 -8.22
N TYR A 215 7.42 3.01 -7.81
CA TYR A 215 7.69 3.55 -6.47
C TYR A 215 6.95 2.85 -5.34
N SER A 216 5.96 2.01 -5.67
CA SER A 216 5.14 1.25 -4.72
C SER A 216 4.73 -0.06 -5.36
N ASN A 217 5.16 -1.18 -4.79
CA ASN A 217 4.80 -2.52 -5.24
C ASN A 217 4.91 -3.49 -4.06
N ALA A 218 4.32 -4.68 -4.20
CA ALA A 218 4.27 -5.65 -3.11
C ALA A 218 5.67 -6.04 -2.60
N ALA A 219 6.64 -6.21 -3.51
CA ALA A 219 8.03 -6.53 -3.15
C ALA A 219 8.68 -5.42 -2.30
N SER A 220 8.35 -4.15 -2.54
CA SER A 220 8.86 -3.02 -1.76
C SER A 220 8.30 -3.02 -0.35
N VAL A 221 7.00 -3.30 -0.20
CA VAL A 221 6.36 -3.40 1.13
C VAL A 221 6.96 -4.55 1.93
N MET A 222 7.10 -5.73 1.30
CA MET A 222 7.74 -6.89 1.94
C MET A 222 9.21 -6.63 2.28
N HIS A 223 9.94 -5.93 1.41
CA HIS A 223 11.33 -5.55 1.66
C HIS A 223 11.46 -4.68 2.91
N TYR A 224 10.59 -3.69 3.10
CA TYR A 224 10.61 -2.86 4.31
C TYR A 224 10.17 -3.65 5.55
N LEU A 225 9.09 -4.42 5.46
CA LEU A 225 8.47 -5.11 6.59
C LEU A 225 9.02 -6.53 6.82
N ILE A 226 10.18 -6.88 6.26
CA ILE A 226 10.76 -8.24 6.27
C ILE A 226 10.92 -8.85 7.68
N ARG A 227 10.98 -8.03 8.74
CA ARG A 227 11.10 -8.46 10.15
C ARG A 227 9.77 -8.71 10.85
N MET A 228 8.64 -8.50 10.17
CA MET A 228 7.30 -8.67 10.72
C MET A 228 6.51 -9.72 9.96
N GLU A 229 5.84 -10.61 10.69
CA GLU A 229 4.81 -11.46 10.09
C GLU A 229 3.53 -10.65 9.80
N PRO A 230 2.79 -10.96 8.71
CA PRO A 230 3.01 -12.08 7.78
C PRO A 230 4.00 -11.75 6.63
N PHE A 231 4.62 -10.57 6.62
CA PHE A 231 5.45 -10.10 5.50
C PHE A 231 6.74 -10.90 5.35
N THR A 232 7.32 -11.39 6.44
CA THR A 232 8.44 -12.34 6.42
C THR A 232 8.06 -13.60 5.63
N THR A 233 6.93 -14.23 5.96
CA THR A 233 6.44 -15.42 5.24
C THR A 233 6.23 -15.12 3.75
N LEU A 234 5.62 -13.97 3.41
CA LEU A 234 5.38 -13.59 2.02
C LEU A 234 6.68 -13.32 1.25
N HIS A 235 7.67 -12.69 1.90
CA HIS A 235 9.00 -12.48 1.32
C HIS A 235 9.67 -13.81 0.98
N ILE A 236 9.66 -14.76 1.91
CA ILE A 236 10.22 -16.11 1.72
C ILE A 236 9.53 -16.82 0.55
N GLN A 237 8.20 -16.72 0.45
CA GLN A 237 7.44 -17.30 -0.67
C GLN A 237 7.84 -16.67 -2.01
N LEU A 238 7.97 -15.34 -2.06
CA LEU A 238 8.41 -14.63 -3.26
C LEU A 238 9.84 -15.04 -3.68
N GLN A 239 10.70 -15.32 -2.70
CA GLN A 239 12.12 -15.68 -2.89
C GLN A 239 12.36 -17.20 -2.92
N SER A 240 11.38 -17.97 -3.40
CA SER A 240 11.50 -19.42 -3.62
C SER A 240 11.86 -20.23 -2.36
N GLY A 241 11.29 -19.84 -1.21
CA GLY A 241 11.39 -20.59 0.04
C GLY A 241 12.57 -20.21 0.95
N LYS A 242 13.24 -19.09 0.68
CA LYS A 242 14.35 -18.57 1.50
C LYS A 242 14.34 -17.05 1.57
N PHE A 243 15.14 -16.47 2.46
CA PHE A 243 15.40 -15.03 2.44
C PHE A 243 16.19 -14.61 1.20
N ASP A 244 16.12 -13.32 0.88
CA ASP A 244 16.96 -12.75 -0.18
C ASP A 244 18.42 -12.65 0.33
N ILE A 245 19.38 -12.37 -0.55
CA ILE A 245 20.75 -12.11 -0.08
C ILE A 245 20.76 -10.87 0.82
N ALA A 246 21.56 -10.92 1.87
CA ALA A 246 21.63 -9.89 2.91
C ALA A 246 21.82 -8.47 2.34
N ASP A 247 22.73 -8.31 1.38
CA ASP A 247 23.08 -7.01 0.78
C ASP A 247 21.91 -6.34 0.03
N ARG A 248 20.85 -7.08 -0.31
CA ARG A 248 19.63 -6.53 -0.94
C ARG A 248 18.47 -6.34 0.02
N GLN A 249 18.59 -6.80 1.26
CA GLN A 249 17.54 -6.64 2.27
C GLN A 249 17.57 -5.24 2.88
N PHE A 250 16.44 -4.79 3.43
CA PHE A 250 16.40 -3.54 4.16
C PHE A 250 17.13 -3.73 5.50
N HIS A 251 18.32 -3.14 5.63
CA HIS A 251 19.14 -3.26 6.85
C HIS A 251 19.64 -1.93 7.41
N SER A 252 19.51 -0.83 6.68
CA SER A 252 19.97 0.50 7.13
C SER A 252 19.20 1.59 6.40
N PHE A 253 18.83 2.65 7.12
CA PHE A 253 18.26 3.87 6.52
C PHE A 253 19.26 4.56 5.59
N GLN A 254 20.52 4.67 6.03
CA GLN A 254 21.59 5.26 5.24
C GLN A 254 21.80 4.49 3.94
N SER A 255 21.96 3.16 4.01
CA SER A 255 22.15 2.33 2.81
C SER A 255 20.94 2.38 1.89
N ALA A 256 19.71 2.37 2.43
CA ALA A 256 18.50 2.47 1.63
C ALA A 256 18.41 3.81 0.87
N TRP A 257 18.75 4.92 1.53
CA TRP A 257 18.78 6.24 0.90
C TRP A 257 19.90 6.35 -0.14
N LEU A 258 21.10 5.84 0.15
CA LEU A 258 22.21 5.81 -0.81
C LEU A 258 21.88 5.00 -2.06
N ASN A 259 21.26 3.82 -1.92
CA ASN A 259 20.83 3.00 -3.06
C ASN A 259 19.87 3.75 -4.00
N ILE A 260 18.97 4.55 -3.44
CA ILE A 260 18.08 5.44 -4.20
C ILE A 260 18.88 6.54 -4.92
N MET A 261 19.87 7.12 -4.24
CA MET A 261 20.68 8.19 -4.79
C MET A 261 21.70 7.72 -5.84
N ASP A 262 22.11 6.45 -5.80
CA ASP A 262 23.11 5.88 -6.70
C ASP A 262 22.52 5.21 -7.95
N SER A 263 21.24 4.81 -7.91
CA SER A 263 20.58 4.11 -9.03
C SER A 263 19.34 4.85 -9.52
N PRO A 264 19.29 5.32 -10.79
CA PRO A 264 18.12 6.00 -11.34
C PRO A 264 16.89 5.08 -11.52
N ASN A 265 17.09 3.75 -11.44
CA ASN A 265 16.00 2.78 -11.51
C ASN A 265 15.46 2.42 -10.12
N GLU A 266 16.11 2.86 -9.04
CA GLU A 266 15.66 2.66 -7.68
C GLU A 266 14.76 3.82 -7.26
N VAL A 267 13.45 3.66 -7.48
CA VAL A 267 12.46 4.74 -7.31
C VAL A 267 11.49 4.51 -6.17
N LYS A 268 11.77 3.57 -5.25
CA LYS A 268 10.90 3.24 -4.12
C LYS A 268 10.65 4.45 -3.21
N GLU A 269 9.38 4.77 -3.00
CA GLU A 269 8.92 5.67 -1.94
C GLU A 269 8.65 4.87 -0.65
N LEU A 270 8.44 5.57 0.46
CA LEU A 270 8.18 4.96 1.76
C LEU A 270 6.74 4.44 1.91
N ILE A 271 6.52 3.72 3.00
CA ILE A 271 5.22 3.26 3.48
C ILE A 271 4.86 3.98 4.79
N PRO A 272 3.57 4.04 5.19
CA PRO A 272 3.13 4.74 6.41
C PRO A 272 3.84 4.30 7.69
N GLU A 273 4.23 3.02 7.79
CA GLU A 273 4.82 2.39 8.97
C GLU A 273 6.10 3.11 9.43
N PHE A 274 6.84 3.73 8.51
CA PHE A 274 8.01 4.57 8.82
C PHE A 274 7.71 5.74 9.76
N PHE A 275 6.45 6.11 9.93
CA PHE A 275 6.02 7.28 10.68
C PHE A 275 5.30 6.96 11.98
N TYR A 276 4.98 5.68 12.25
CA TYR A 276 4.26 5.31 13.48
C TYR A 276 4.58 3.92 14.05
N LEU A 277 5.25 3.04 13.31
CA LEU A 277 5.50 1.67 13.72
C LEU A 277 7.02 1.47 13.83
N SER A 278 7.55 1.30 15.04
CA SER A 278 8.99 1.09 15.24
C SER A 278 9.39 -0.38 15.13
N GLU A 279 8.42 -1.28 15.32
CA GLU A 279 8.61 -2.70 15.49
C GLU A 279 9.15 -3.39 14.24
N PHE A 280 8.87 -2.84 13.04
CA PHE A 280 9.42 -3.38 11.79
C PHE A 280 10.94 -3.20 11.66
N LEU A 281 11.54 -2.34 12.50
CA LEU A 281 12.98 -2.11 12.56
C LEU A 281 13.69 -3.14 13.44
N VAL A 282 12.96 -3.88 14.27
CA VAL A 282 13.53 -4.80 15.26
C VAL A 282 13.28 -6.25 14.84
N ASN A 283 14.32 -7.06 14.80
CA ASN A 283 14.23 -8.49 14.52
C ASN A 283 13.80 -9.29 15.76
N SER A 284 12.61 -8.96 16.28
CA SER A 284 12.07 -9.55 17.52
C SER A 284 11.89 -11.08 17.42
N ASN A 285 11.63 -11.58 16.22
CA ASN A 285 11.46 -13.00 15.93
C ASN A 285 12.79 -13.76 15.74
N LYS A 286 13.94 -13.08 15.81
CA LYS A 286 15.29 -13.66 15.65
C LYS A 286 15.45 -14.43 14.34
N PHE A 287 14.93 -13.88 13.24
CA PHE A 287 15.11 -14.45 11.92
C PHE A 287 16.59 -14.47 11.53
N ASP A 288 17.02 -15.52 10.82
CA ASP A 288 18.32 -15.57 10.15
C ASP A 288 18.23 -14.81 8.83
N LEU A 289 18.60 -13.53 8.87
CA LEU A 289 18.58 -12.63 7.72
C LEU A 289 19.88 -12.72 6.89
N GLY A 290 20.80 -13.63 7.25
CA GLY A 290 22.07 -13.81 6.60
C GLY A 290 23.13 -12.78 7.02
N LYS A 291 24.21 -12.72 6.23
CA LYS A 291 25.37 -11.85 6.49
C LYS A 291 25.76 -11.06 5.25
N LEU A 292 26.17 -9.81 5.46
CA LEU A 292 26.70 -8.96 4.39
C LEU A 292 27.98 -9.55 3.82
N GLN A 293 28.14 -9.49 2.49
CA GLN A 293 29.26 -10.15 1.82
C GLN A 293 30.62 -9.54 2.17
N ILE A 294 30.68 -8.20 2.26
CA ILE A 294 31.95 -7.49 2.46
C ILE A 294 32.35 -7.47 3.93
N SER A 295 31.44 -7.03 4.82
CA SER A 295 31.75 -6.87 6.25
C SER A 295 31.63 -8.15 7.06
N ASN A 296 31.02 -9.22 6.51
CA ASN A 296 30.56 -10.40 7.25
C ASN A 296 29.65 -10.09 8.45
N GLN A 297 29.10 -8.88 8.53
CA GLN A 297 28.16 -8.51 9.58
C GLN A 297 26.86 -9.29 9.41
N ILE A 298 26.42 -9.93 10.49
CA ILE A 298 25.12 -10.62 10.54
C ILE A 298 24.02 -9.56 10.57
N LEU A 299 23.04 -9.72 9.69
CA LEU A 299 21.87 -8.85 9.69
C LEU A 299 20.96 -9.20 10.87
N ASN A 300 20.59 -8.17 11.63
CA ASN A 300 19.65 -8.28 12.73
C ASN A 300 18.69 -7.08 12.66
N ASP A 301 18.58 -6.29 13.73
CA ASP A 301 17.83 -5.02 13.73
C ASP A 301 18.33 -4.09 12.61
N VAL A 302 17.44 -3.23 12.12
CA VAL A 302 17.78 -2.20 11.14
C VAL A 302 18.73 -1.21 11.80
N GLN A 303 19.84 -0.92 11.14
CA GLN A 303 20.76 0.13 11.54
C GLN A 303 20.08 1.48 11.40
N LEU A 304 19.86 2.14 12.54
CA LEU A 304 19.33 3.49 12.61
C LEU A 304 20.43 4.51 12.29
N PRO A 305 20.05 5.73 11.87
CA PRO A 305 20.97 6.87 11.86
C PRO A 305 21.59 7.11 13.26
N PRO A 306 22.77 7.73 13.34
CA PRO A 306 23.48 7.98 14.60
C PRO A 306 22.71 8.78 15.65
#